data_AF-A0A958PP89-F1
#
_entry.id   AF-A0A958PP89-F1
#
_cell.length_a   1.000
_cell.length_b   1.000
_cell.length_c   1.000
_cell.angle_alpha   90.00
_cell.angle_beta   90.00
_cell.angle_gamma   90.00
#
_symmetry.space_group_name_H-M   'P 1'
#
loop_
_entity.id
_entity.type
_entity.pdbx_description
1 polymer ?
#
loop_
_entity_poly.entity_id
_entity_poly.type
_entity_poly.pdbx_seq_one_letter_code
_entity_poly.pdbx_strand_id
1 'polypeptide(L)'
;MATYAASPDSLMELGDLYCDRGDFEQAVVKLQSAAEGFYLEGQVDQYLKATNKLLRMYAELEDFEAIDRTKDHLQDLVLKEQLHLSSKTYYSLGLCACFKGQNDSALEYLEKALSMALAKDDKESICYAINGLAIVYTALGRLDDALKEIYNLQVFFQVLDLPELKTSSEIMNGHILRRMGRFDQALEIFWKTYDSLKDNKNLYMYVSLLYAMGITYYQKGDSDMARLYLSLAQRTVDPSNLKHFSRILSEKLEMIGESEESKYDLIFDSASKSIIERKRGKIDFKNQFILLDMLRLFVNHPGEVFSKEALVGRVWRQDYDPMVHDNKIYVTIKRLRKMIEPDYEKPRYIYRAKNGYYLNKNTKVLVNG
;
A
#
# COMPACT_ATOMS: atom_id res chain seq x y z
N MET A 1 -40.72 -22.63 17.25
CA MET A 1 -40.02 -21.35 16.97
C MET A 1 -39.63 -21.38 15.51
N ALA A 2 -40.39 -20.69 14.65
CA ALA A 2 -40.03 -20.56 13.25
C ALA A 2 -38.78 -19.68 13.18
N THR A 3 -37.64 -20.26 12.82
CA THR A 3 -36.48 -19.51 12.37
C THR A 3 -36.90 -18.70 11.16
N TYR A 4 -37.09 -17.39 11.31
CA TYR A 4 -37.21 -16.49 10.17
C TYR A 4 -35.92 -16.62 9.37
N ALA A 5 -35.94 -17.38 8.28
CA ALA A 5 -34.87 -17.33 7.30
C ALA A 5 -34.80 -15.88 6.81
N ALA A 6 -33.61 -15.27 6.88
CA ALA A 6 -33.42 -13.93 6.35
C ALA A 6 -33.77 -13.94 4.85
N SER A 7 -34.50 -12.93 4.37
CA SER A 7 -34.84 -12.83 2.95
C SER A 7 -33.58 -12.66 2.09
N PRO A 8 -33.62 -13.06 0.81
CA PRO A 8 -32.49 -12.86 -0.10
C PRO A 8 -32.04 -11.39 -0.19
N ASP A 9 -32.98 -10.45 -0.16
CA ASP A 9 -32.69 -9.01 -0.14
C ASP A 9 -31.93 -8.59 1.13
N SER A 10 -32.37 -9.02 2.32
CA SER A 10 -31.68 -8.70 3.57
C SER A 10 -30.27 -9.32 3.63
N LEU A 11 -30.09 -10.50 3.04
CA LEU A 11 -28.77 -11.13 2.92
C LEU A 11 -27.87 -10.36 1.95
N MET A 12 -28.43 -9.83 0.85
CA MET A 12 -27.69 -9.00 -0.09
C MET A 12 -27.24 -7.68 0.54
N GLU A 13 -28.13 -7.00 1.27
CA GLU A 13 -27.79 -5.77 2.02
C GLU A 13 -26.70 -6.01 3.06
N LEU A 14 -26.77 -7.15 3.79
CA LEU A 14 -25.75 -7.50 4.76
C LEU A 14 -24.41 -7.84 4.08
N GLY A 15 -24.46 -8.50 2.93
CA GLY A 15 -23.29 -8.76 2.08
C GLY A 15 -22.62 -7.46 1.64
N ASP A 16 -23.41 -6.47 1.21
CA ASP A 16 -22.91 -5.15 0.81
C ASP A 16 -22.25 -4.40 1.98
N LEU A 17 -22.85 -4.44 3.16
CA LEU A 17 -22.26 -3.83 4.36
C LEU A 17 -20.91 -4.47 4.73
N TYR A 18 -20.78 -5.79 4.60
CA TYR A 18 -19.49 -6.47 4.80
C TYR A 18 -18.47 -6.11 3.71
N CYS A 19 -18.90 -5.95 2.45
CA CYS A 19 -18.03 -5.45 1.38
C CYS A 19 -17.48 -4.06 1.71
N ASP A 20 -18.33 -3.14 2.15
CA ASP A 20 -17.92 -1.75 2.48
C ASP A 20 -16.91 -1.70 3.64
N ARG A 21 -17.04 -2.62 4.60
CA ARG A 21 -16.11 -2.77 5.73
C ARG A 21 -14.82 -3.48 5.36
N GLY A 22 -14.76 -4.13 4.20
CA GLY A 22 -13.64 -4.97 3.78
C GLY A 22 -13.66 -6.37 4.41
N ASP A 23 -14.78 -6.83 4.97
CA ASP A 23 -14.95 -8.16 5.59
C ASP A 23 -15.40 -9.19 4.53
N PHE A 24 -14.58 -9.42 3.50
CA PHE A 24 -14.94 -10.18 2.30
C PHE A 24 -15.31 -11.65 2.55
N GLU A 25 -14.72 -12.33 3.53
CA GLU A 25 -15.11 -13.71 3.85
C GLU A 25 -16.58 -13.78 4.30
N GLN A 26 -17.00 -12.84 5.15
CA GLN A 26 -18.40 -12.76 5.60
C GLN A 26 -19.32 -12.30 4.47
N ALA A 27 -18.87 -11.35 3.64
CA ALA A 27 -19.62 -10.90 2.48
C ALA A 27 -19.93 -12.06 1.53
N VAL A 28 -18.94 -12.91 1.21
CA VAL A 28 -19.11 -14.08 0.35
C VAL A 28 -20.20 -15.00 0.88
N VAL A 29 -20.17 -15.34 2.18
CA VAL A 29 -21.18 -16.23 2.78
C VAL A 29 -22.59 -15.65 2.62
N LYS A 30 -22.77 -14.35 2.88
CA LYS A 30 -24.09 -13.71 2.77
C LYS A 30 -24.57 -13.60 1.32
N LEU A 31 -23.67 -13.22 0.42
CA LEU A 31 -23.98 -13.08 -1.01
C LEU A 31 -24.25 -14.43 -1.68
N GLN A 32 -23.60 -15.52 -1.25
CA GLN A 32 -23.90 -16.89 -1.72
C GLN A 32 -25.33 -17.28 -1.34
N SER A 33 -25.70 -17.13 -0.07
CA SER A 33 -27.07 -17.42 0.37
C SER A 33 -28.11 -16.53 -0.30
N ALA A 34 -27.79 -15.25 -0.56
CA ALA A 34 -28.66 -14.34 -1.31
C ALA A 34 -28.84 -14.80 -2.77
N ALA A 35 -27.74 -15.14 -3.45
CA ALA A 35 -27.77 -15.62 -4.83
C ALA A 35 -28.60 -16.91 -4.95
N GLU A 36 -28.38 -17.89 -4.06
CA GLU A 36 -29.18 -19.12 -4.03
C GLU A 36 -30.67 -18.83 -3.82
N GLY A 37 -31.02 -17.93 -2.90
CA GLY A 37 -32.39 -17.50 -2.67
C GLY A 37 -33.03 -16.87 -3.91
N PHE A 38 -32.35 -15.90 -4.54
CA PHE A 38 -32.85 -15.26 -5.77
C PHE A 38 -33.01 -16.26 -6.92
N TYR A 39 -32.12 -17.24 -7.03
CA TYR A 39 -32.22 -18.29 -8.03
C TYR A 39 -33.46 -19.17 -7.81
N LEU A 40 -33.70 -19.62 -6.57
CA LEU A 40 -34.87 -20.44 -6.22
C LEU A 40 -36.20 -19.68 -6.41
N GLU A 41 -36.19 -18.37 -6.20
CA GLU A 41 -37.36 -17.51 -6.42
C GLU A 41 -37.54 -17.10 -7.90
N GLY A 42 -36.63 -17.50 -8.80
CA GLY A 42 -36.68 -17.14 -10.23
C GLY A 42 -36.34 -15.67 -10.52
N GLN A 43 -35.74 -14.96 -9.56
CA GLN A 43 -35.35 -13.55 -9.69
C GLN A 43 -33.99 -13.42 -10.38
N VAL A 44 -33.98 -13.65 -11.70
CA VAL A 44 -32.76 -13.71 -12.52
C VAL A 44 -31.87 -12.47 -12.40
N ASP A 45 -32.45 -11.27 -12.45
CA ASP A 45 -31.67 -10.01 -12.39
C ASP A 45 -30.97 -9.83 -11.04
N GLN A 46 -31.64 -10.19 -9.94
CA GLN A 46 -31.06 -10.10 -8.59
C GLN A 46 -30.01 -11.19 -8.36
N TYR A 47 -30.25 -12.41 -8.87
CA TYR A 47 -29.25 -13.46 -8.91
C TYR A 47 -27.97 -13.01 -9.61
N LEU A 48 -28.08 -12.40 -10.80
CA LEU A 48 -26.92 -11.89 -11.53
C LEU A 48 -26.21 -10.76 -10.76
N LYS A 49 -26.95 -9.85 -10.11
CA LYS A 49 -26.36 -8.80 -9.27
C LYS A 49 -25.56 -9.39 -8.09
N ALA A 50 -26.13 -10.34 -7.36
CA ALA A 50 -25.46 -11.02 -6.25
C ALA A 50 -24.21 -11.78 -6.77
N THR A 51 -24.35 -12.48 -7.90
CA THR A 51 -23.24 -13.22 -8.54
C THR A 51 -22.11 -12.28 -8.99
N ASN A 52 -22.43 -11.11 -9.54
CA ASN A 52 -21.43 -10.12 -9.94
C ASN A 52 -20.62 -9.59 -8.75
N LYS A 53 -21.26 -9.43 -7.59
CA LYS A 53 -20.61 -9.05 -6.33
C LYS A 53 -19.74 -10.20 -5.80
N LEU A 54 -20.22 -11.45 -5.85
CA LEU A 54 -19.43 -12.63 -5.50
C LEU A 54 -18.15 -12.75 -6.33
N LEU A 55 -18.26 -12.61 -7.66
CA LEU A 55 -17.11 -12.61 -8.56
C LEU A 55 -16.08 -11.56 -8.16
N ARG A 56 -16.53 -10.36 -7.79
CA ARG A 56 -15.65 -9.28 -7.29
C ARG A 56 -14.95 -9.69 -5.99
N MET A 57 -15.66 -10.29 -5.04
CA MET A 57 -15.07 -10.73 -3.77
C MET A 57 -14.09 -11.88 -3.95
N TYR A 58 -14.41 -12.87 -4.78
CA TYR A 58 -13.49 -13.96 -5.10
C TYR A 58 -12.21 -13.47 -5.75
N ALA A 59 -12.29 -12.43 -6.61
CA ALA A 59 -11.11 -11.83 -7.20
C ALA A 59 -10.19 -11.19 -6.15
N GLU A 60 -10.75 -10.50 -5.15
CA GLU A 60 -9.97 -9.88 -4.07
C GLU A 60 -9.39 -10.89 -3.08
N LEU A 61 -10.11 -11.99 -2.84
CA LEU A 61 -9.63 -13.13 -2.04
C LEU A 61 -8.65 -14.04 -2.80
N GLU A 62 -8.40 -13.75 -4.09
CA GLU A 62 -7.64 -14.59 -5.01
C GLU A 62 -8.16 -16.05 -5.06
N ASP A 63 -9.46 -16.25 -4.86
CA ASP A 63 -10.14 -17.55 -4.99
C ASP A 63 -10.50 -17.81 -6.46
N PHE A 64 -9.46 -18.14 -7.23
CA PHE A 64 -9.58 -18.39 -8.66
C PHE A 64 -10.41 -19.62 -8.99
N GLU A 65 -10.49 -20.60 -8.08
CA GLU A 65 -11.31 -21.80 -8.24
C GLU A 65 -12.80 -21.47 -8.09
N ALA A 66 -13.19 -20.64 -7.12
CA ALA A 66 -14.57 -20.15 -7.02
C ALA A 66 -14.99 -19.30 -8.23
N ILE A 67 -14.07 -18.50 -8.79
CA ILE A 67 -14.31 -17.76 -10.04
C ILE A 67 -14.61 -18.73 -11.19
N ASP A 68 -13.78 -19.77 -11.37
CA ASP A 68 -13.98 -20.72 -12.46
C ASP A 68 -15.28 -21.52 -12.31
N ARG A 69 -15.58 -22.00 -11.09
CA ARG A 69 -16.86 -22.67 -10.79
C ARG A 69 -18.07 -21.77 -11.09
N THR A 70 -18.00 -20.50 -10.70
CA THR A 70 -19.09 -19.53 -10.94
C THR A 70 -19.25 -19.25 -12.43
N LYS A 71 -18.14 -19.09 -13.16
CA LYS A 71 -18.12 -18.89 -14.61
C LYS A 71 -18.73 -20.09 -15.35
N ASP A 72 -18.32 -21.31 -14.98
CA ASP A 72 -18.83 -22.54 -15.59
C ASP A 72 -20.33 -22.70 -15.32
N HIS A 73 -20.78 -22.40 -14.09
CA HIS A 73 -22.19 -22.41 -13.75
C HIS A 73 -23.00 -21.38 -14.56
N LEU A 74 -22.51 -20.15 -14.70
CA LEU A 74 -23.15 -19.14 -15.56
C LEU A 74 -23.23 -19.59 -17.01
N GLN A 75 -22.18 -20.23 -17.54
CA GLN A 75 -22.17 -20.77 -18.91
C GLN A 75 -23.19 -21.90 -19.08
N ASP A 76 -23.32 -22.78 -18.09
CA ASP A 76 -24.33 -23.83 -18.05
C ASP A 76 -25.76 -23.26 -18.07
N LEU A 77 -26.03 -22.21 -17.28
CA LEU A 77 -27.33 -21.52 -17.27
C LEU A 77 -27.63 -20.84 -18.62
N VAL A 78 -26.62 -20.27 -19.27
CA VAL A 78 -26.76 -19.70 -20.63
C VAL A 78 -27.14 -20.78 -21.64
N LEU A 79 -26.52 -21.96 -21.57
CA LEU A 79 -26.75 -23.05 -22.53
C LEU A 79 -28.04 -23.83 -22.27
N LYS A 80 -28.34 -24.15 -21.01
CA LYS A 80 -29.46 -25.03 -20.63
C LYS A 80 -30.76 -24.26 -20.39
N GLU A 81 -30.67 -23.06 -19.84
CA GLU A 81 -31.82 -22.27 -19.39
C GLU A 81 -32.01 -20.97 -20.20
N GLN A 82 -31.21 -20.78 -21.27
CA GLN A 82 -31.23 -19.59 -22.13
C GLN A 82 -31.05 -18.28 -21.34
N LEU A 83 -30.31 -18.33 -20.24
CA LEU A 83 -29.99 -17.15 -19.45
C LEU A 83 -29.25 -16.10 -20.29
N HIS A 84 -29.70 -14.84 -20.23
CA HIS A 84 -29.00 -13.72 -20.87
C HIS A 84 -28.17 -12.94 -19.87
N LEU A 85 -26.84 -13.05 -19.98
CA LEU A 85 -25.92 -12.30 -19.11
C LEU A 85 -25.99 -10.79 -19.38
N SER A 86 -25.85 -10.00 -18.31
CA SER A 86 -25.84 -8.54 -18.37
C SER A 86 -24.47 -7.97 -18.77
N SER A 87 -24.43 -6.71 -19.21
CA SER A 87 -23.17 -5.95 -19.39
C SER A 87 -22.32 -5.95 -18.12
N LYS A 88 -22.97 -5.75 -16.95
CA LYS A 88 -22.31 -5.78 -15.63
C LYS A 88 -21.69 -7.15 -15.31
N THR A 89 -22.30 -8.25 -15.78
CA THR A 89 -21.75 -9.60 -15.60
C THR A 89 -20.48 -9.82 -16.43
N TYR A 90 -20.50 -9.42 -17.70
CA TYR A 90 -19.29 -9.45 -18.53
C TYR A 90 -18.20 -8.54 -17.97
N TYR A 91 -18.55 -7.37 -17.45
CA TYR A 91 -17.61 -6.50 -16.74
C TYR A 91 -16.97 -7.20 -15.53
N SER A 92 -17.76 -7.83 -14.64
CA SER A 92 -17.23 -8.58 -13.49
C SER A 92 -16.32 -9.73 -13.90
N LEU A 93 -16.67 -10.48 -14.96
CA LEU A 93 -15.81 -11.53 -15.51
C LEU A 93 -14.51 -10.96 -16.10
N GLY A 94 -14.58 -9.81 -16.77
CA GLY A 94 -13.41 -9.09 -17.29
C GLY A 94 -12.46 -8.66 -16.17
N LEU A 95 -12.98 -8.13 -15.06
CA LEU A 95 -12.17 -7.83 -13.87
C LEU A 95 -11.53 -9.10 -13.29
N CYS A 96 -12.27 -10.20 -13.16
CA CYS A 96 -11.71 -11.46 -12.68
C CYS A 96 -10.56 -11.96 -13.57
N ALA A 97 -10.71 -11.84 -14.89
CA ALA A 97 -9.66 -12.17 -15.84
C ALA A 97 -8.41 -11.26 -15.67
N CYS A 98 -8.60 -9.97 -15.37
CA CYS A 98 -7.49 -9.07 -15.02
C CYS A 98 -6.72 -9.55 -13.79
N PHE A 99 -7.43 -9.96 -12.73
CA PHE A 99 -6.81 -10.48 -11.50
C PHE A 99 -6.05 -11.79 -11.74
N LYS A 100 -6.50 -12.63 -12.69
CA LYS A 100 -5.78 -13.83 -13.15
C LYS A 100 -4.61 -13.53 -14.10
N GLY A 101 -4.42 -12.28 -14.52
CA GLY A 101 -3.43 -11.89 -15.53
C GLY A 101 -3.80 -12.27 -16.97
N GLN A 102 -5.03 -12.70 -17.23
CA GLN A 102 -5.55 -13.11 -18.54
C GLN A 102 -6.04 -11.90 -19.32
N ASN A 103 -5.11 -11.02 -19.72
CA ASN A 103 -5.44 -9.71 -20.29
C ASN A 103 -6.24 -9.79 -21.61
N ASP A 104 -5.96 -10.76 -22.48
CA ASP A 104 -6.66 -10.91 -23.76
C ASP A 104 -8.14 -11.29 -23.55
N SER A 105 -8.40 -12.27 -22.69
CA SER A 105 -9.78 -12.64 -22.32
C SER A 105 -10.49 -11.51 -21.58
N ALA A 106 -9.77 -10.76 -20.74
CA ALA A 106 -10.34 -9.59 -20.06
C ALA A 106 -10.78 -8.53 -21.08
N LEU A 107 -9.98 -8.28 -22.12
CA LEU A 107 -10.31 -7.36 -23.20
C LEU A 107 -11.59 -7.78 -23.91
N GLU A 108 -11.69 -9.05 -24.33
CA GLU A 108 -12.89 -9.58 -25.00
C GLU A 108 -14.15 -9.41 -24.15
N TYR A 109 -14.08 -9.73 -22.85
CA TYR A 109 -15.21 -9.57 -21.95
C TYR A 109 -15.63 -8.11 -21.78
N LEU A 110 -14.67 -7.19 -21.67
CA LEU A 110 -14.95 -5.77 -21.48
C LEU A 110 -15.46 -5.09 -22.75
N GLU A 111 -14.93 -5.45 -23.92
CA GLU A 111 -15.47 -5.00 -25.22
C GLU A 111 -16.90 -5.49 -25.41
N LYS A 112 -17.19 -6.73 -25.03
CA LYS A 112 -18.55 -7.27 -25.03
C LYS A 112 -19.45 -6.50 -24.07
N ALA A 113 -19.01 -6.24 -22.83
CA ALA A 113 -19.74 -5.43 -21.86
C ALA A 113 -20.08 -4.04 -22.40
N LEU A 114 -19.10 -3.37 -23.04
CA LEU A 114 -19.27 -2.06 -23.64
C LEU A 114 -20.28 -2.10 -24.81
N SER A 115 -20.15 -3.07 -25.72
CA SER A 115 -21.06 -3.21 -26.86
C SER A 115 -22.52 -3.39 -26.42
N MET A 116 -22.74 -4.19 -25.36
CA MET A 116 -24.07 -4.43 -24.80
C MET A 116 -24.63 -3.20 -24.09
N ALA A 117 -23.78 -2.46 -23.36
CA ALA A 117 -24.18 -1.24 -22.69
C ALA A 117 -24.54 -0.12 -23.69
N LEU A 118 -23.77 0.01 -24.77
CA LEU A 118 -24.06 0.93 -25.89
C LEU A 118 -25.37 0.58 -26.59
N ALA A 119 -25.62 -0.70 -26.88
CA ALA A 119 -26.85 -1.14 -27.53
C ALA A 119 -28.12 -0.84 -26.70
N LYS A 120 -27.98 -0.79 -25.37
CA LYS A 120 -29.08 -0.46 -24.43
C LYS A 120 -29.12 1.01 -24.02
N ASP A 121 -28.18 1.82 -24.49
CA ASP A 121 -27.95 3.20 -24.04
C ASP A 121 -27.79 3.36 -22.51
N ASP A 122 -27.24 2.32 -21.85
CA ASP A 122 -26.99 2.33 -20.41
C ASP A 122 -25.69 3.07 -20.10
N LYS A 123 -25.82 4.37 -19.80
CA LYS A 123 -24.68 5.26 -19.54
C LYS A 123 -23.83 4.83 -18.35
N GLU A 124 -24.43 4.27 -17.31
CA GLU A 124 -23.70 3.81 -16.13
C GLU A 124 -22.82 2.60 -16.48
N SER A 125 -23.41 1.60 -17.15
CA SER A 125 -22.66 0.41 -17.59
C SER A 125 -21.58 0.74 -18.62
N ILE A 126 -21.80 1.73 -19.49
CA ILE A 126 -20.76 2.24 -20.41
C ILE A 126 -19.55 2.74 -19.62
N CYS A 127 -19.76 3.55 -18.58
CA CYS A 127 -18.66 4.06 -17.75
C CYS A 127 -17.88 2.92 -17.06
N TYR A 128 -18.58 1.93 -16.51
CA TYR A 128 -17.89 0.77 -15.91
C TYR A 128 -17.04 0.02 -16.93
N ALA A 129 -17.59 -0.26 -18.12
CA ALA A 129 -16.86 -0.97 -19.17
C ALA A 129 -15.63 -0.18 -19.66
N ILE A 130 -15.75 1.14 -19.85
CA ILE A 130 -14.63 2.01 -20.22
C ILE A 130 -13.54 2.00 -19.14
N ASN A 131 -13.91 2.07 -17.87
CA ASN A 131 -12.93 1.99 -16.77
C ASN A 131 -12.21 0.64 -16.74
N GLY A 132 -12.94 -0.46 -16.99
CA GLY A 132 -12.35 -1.78 -17.16
C GLY A 132 -11.35 -1.85 -18.34
N LEU A 133 -11.71 -1.26 -19.49
CA LEU A 133 -10.82 -1.20 -20.65
C LEU A 133 -9.54 -0.41 -20.34
N ALA A 134 -9.64 0.70 -19.60
CA ALA A 134 -8.47 1.45 -19.15
C ALA A 134 -7.53 0.60 -18.27
N ILE A 135 -8.08 -0.25 -17.39
CA ILE A 135 -7.29 -1.21 -16.59
C ILE A 135 -6.54 -2.19 -17.50
N VAL A 136 -7.22 -2.82 -18.46
CA VAL A 136 -6.62 -3.82 -19.35
C VAL A 136 -5.60 -3.20 -20.30
N TYR A 137 -5.90 -2.05 -20.90
CA TYR A 137 -4.94 -1.32 -21.74
C TYR A 137 -3.70 -0.93 -20.95
N THR A 138 -3.87 -0.53 -19.69
CA THR A 138 -2.74 -0.26 -18.80
C THR A 138 -1.93 -1.53 -18.57
N ALA A 139 -2.56 -2.69 -18.31
CA ALA A 139 -1.85 -3.96 -18.12
C ALA A 139 -1.05 -4.37 -19.38
N LEU A 140 -1.66 -4.23 -20.56
CA LEU A 140 -1.05 -4.50 -21.87
C LEU A 140 0.04 -3.48 -22.28
N GLY A 141 0.23 -2.40 -21.52
CA GLY A 141 1.20 -1.35 -21.84
C GLY A 141 0.75 -0.37 -22.93
N ARG A 142 -0.51 -0.45 -23.36
CA ARG A 142 -1.16 0.49 -24.29
C ARG A 142 -1.58 1.77 -23.55
N LEU A 143 -0.59 2.50 -23.01
CA LEU A 143 -0.83 3.61 -22.09
C LEU A 143 -1.59 4.78 -22.71
N ASP A 144 -1.36 5.10 -23.99
CA ASP A 144 -2.07 6.16 -24.68
C ASP A 144 -3.55 5.83 -24.88
N ASP A 145 -3.88 4.57 -25.18
CA ASP A 145 -5.27 4.13 -25.31
C ASP A 145 -5.96 4.12 -23.95
N ALA A 146 -5.29 3.65 -22.89
CA ALA A 146 -5.80 3.73 -21.53
C ALA A 146 -6.12 5.17 -21.12
N LEU A 147 -5.23 6.12 -21.45
CA LEU A 147 -5.41 7.53 -21.12
C LEU A 147 -6.59 8.16 -21.89
N LYS A 148 -6.81 7.77 -23.15
CA LYS A 148 -8.01 8.18 -23.92
C LYS A 148 -9.29 7.73 -23.22
N GLU A 149 -9.34 6.48 -22.75
CA GLU A 149 -10.52 5.97 -22.05
C GLU A 149 -10.79 6.72 -20.73
N ILE A 150 -9.74 7.09 -19.99
CA ILE A 150 -9.87 7.96 -18.82
C ILE A 150 -10.44 9.33 -19.18
N TYR A 151 -10.00 9.95 -20.29
CA TYR A 151 -10.57 11.22 -20.73
C TYR A 151 -12.03 11.10 -21.19
N ASN A 152 -12.40 9.98 -21.83
CA ASN A 152 -13.79 9.70 -22.16
C ASN A 152 -14.66 9.68 -20.88
N LEU A 153 -14.20 9.03 -19.81
CA LEU A 153 -14.90 9.01 -18.53
C LEU A 153 -15.07 10.38 -17.89
N GLN A 154 -14.07 11.27 -18.02
CA GLN A 154 -14.16 12.63 -17.48
C GLN A 154 -15.33 13.42 -18.07
N VAL A 155 -15.67 13.19 -19.34
CA VAL A 155 -16.84 13.81 -19.98
C VAL A 155 -18.13 13.29 -19.36
N PHE A 156 -18.24 11.99 -19.12
CA PHE A 156 -19.41 11.40 -18.47
C PHE A 156 -19.64 11.92 -17.05
N PHE A 157 -18.58 12.11 -16.27
CA PHE A 157 -18.70 12.63 -14.89
C PHE A 157 -19.11 14.10 -14.80
N GLN A 158 -19.24 14.82 -15.92
CA GLN A 158 -19.84 16.17 -15.95
C GLN A 158 -21.37 16.12 -15.84
N VAL A 159 -21.98 14.99 -16.21
CA VAL A 159 -23.44 14.81 -16.27
C VAL A 159 -23.95 13.64 -15.43
N LEU A 160 -23.08 12.68 -15.08
CA LEU A 160 -23.39 11.53 -14.23
C LEU A 160 -22.73 11.68 -12.86
N ASP A 161 -23.50 11.42 -11.80
CA ASP A 161 -23.00 11.36 -10.44
C ASP A 161 -22.66 9.91 -10.06
N LEU A 162 -21.40 9.52 -10.29
CA LEU A 162 -20.86 8.20 -9.98
C LEU A 162 -19.56 8.34 -9.16
N PRO A 163 -19.64 8.74 -7.88
CA PRO A 163 -18.48 9.17 -7.10
C PRO A 163 -17.44 8.06 -6.90
N GLU A 164 -17.88 6.83 -6.69
CA GLU A 164 -17.00 5.65 -6.54
C GLU A 164 -16.23 5.34 -7.83
N LEU A 165 -16.93 5.33 -8.96
CA LEU A 165 -16.32 5.07 -10.26
C LEU A 165 -15.38 6.21 -10.67
N LYS A 166 -15.76 7.45 -10.37
CA LYS A 166 -14.91 8.63 -10.56
C LYS A 166 -13.61 8.49 -9.78
N THR A 167 -13.69 8.16 -8.50
CA THR A 167 -12.52 7.92 -7.64
C THR A 167 -11.64 6.81 -8.20
N SER A 168 -12.24 5.68 -8.60
CA SER A 168 -11.51 4.58 -9.24
C SER A 168 -10.78 5.01 -10.53
N SER A 169 -11.45 5.81 -11.37
CA SER A 169 -10.86 6.32 -12.62
C SER A 169 -9.71 7.31 -12.37
N GLU A 170 -9.77 8.11 -11.31
CA GLU A 170 -8.70 9.04 -10.93
C GLU A 170 -7.46 8.27 -10.44
N ILE A 171 -7.65 7.24 -9.61
CA ILE A 171 -6.57 6.33 -9.20
C ILE A 171 -5.95 5.67 -10.44
N MET A 172 -6.77 5.20 -11.38
CA MET A 172 -6.29 4.62 -12.64
C MET A 172 -5.51 5.62 -13.49
N ASN A 173 -5.96 6.87 -13.57
CA ASN A 173 -5.24 7.95 -14.25
C ASN A 173 -3.83 8.13 -13.66
N GLY A 174 -3.73 8.22 -12.34
CA GLY A 174 -2.44 8.29 -11.66
C GLY A 174 -1.55 7.09 -11.95
N HIS A 175 -2.11 5.87 -12.01
CA HIS A 175 -1.36 4.68 -12.40
C HIS A 175 -0.84 4.73 -13.84
N ILE A 176 -1.65 5.21 -14.78
CA ILE A 176 -1.26 5.38 -16.18
C ILE A 176 -0.12 6.39 -16.29
N LEU A 177 -0.27 7.57 -15.67
CA LEU A 177 0.77 8.63 -15.67
C LEU A 177 2.08 8.14 -15.04
N ARG A 178 1.99 7.41 -13.93
CA ARG A 178 3.15 6.76 -13.29
C ARG A 178 3.84 5.80 -14.26
N ARG A 179 3.08 4.95 -14.96
CA ARG A 179 3.63 4.03 -15.97
C ARG A 179 4.25 4.75 -17.16
N MET A 180 3.81 5.97 -17.47
CA MET A 180 4.44 6.86 -18.46
C MET A 180 5.67 7.61 -17.92
N GLY A 181 6.08 7.39 -16.67
CA GLY A 181 7.19 8.10 -16.02
C GLY A 181 6.85 9.51 -15.54
N ARG A 182 5.60 9.94 -15.62
CA ARG A 182 5.12 11.26 -15.19
C ARG A 182 4.76 11.25 -13.70
N PHE A 183 5.75 11.00 -12.85
CA PHE A 183 5.54 10.75 -11.42
C PHE A 183 4.91 11.93 -10.66
N ASP A 184 5.32 13.17 -10.96
CA ASP A 184 4.77 14.35 -10.27
C ASP A 184 3.29 14.58 -10.59
N GLN A 185 2.90 14.42 -11.86
CA GLN A 185 1.49 14.51 -12.27
C GLN A 185 0.66 13.39 -11.65
N ALA A 186 1.21 12.16 -11.58
CA ALA A 186 0.55 11.04 -10.91
C ALA A 186 0.30 11.35 -9.43
N LEU A 187 1.32 11.85 -8.71
CA LEU A 187 1.21 12.22 -7.31
C LEU A 187 0.22 13.37 -7.07
N GLU A 188 0.18 14.37 -7.95
CA GLU A 188 -0.80 15.45 -7.87
C GLU A 188 -2.25 14.91 -7.92
N ILE A 189 -2.52 13.99 -8.85
CA ILE A 189 -3.82 13.32 -8.93
C ILE A 189 -4.09 12.52 -7.66
N PHE A 190 -3.13 11.71 -7.21
CA PHE A 190 -3.30 10.89 -6.01
C PHE A 190 -3.57 11.74 -4.76
N TRP A 191 -2.90 12.87 -4.60
CA TRP A 191 -3.16 13.78 -3.47
C TRP A 191 -4.56 14.39 -3.52
N LYS A 192 -5.01 14.81 -4.70
CA LYS A 192 -6.37 15.32 -4.89
C LYS A 192 -7.42 14.25 -4.54
N THR A 193 -7.23 13.02 -5.01
CA THR A 193 -8.12 11.89 -4.71
C THR A 193 -8.04 11.49 -3.23
N TYR A 194 -6.86 11.62 -2.59
CA TYR A 194 -6.69 11.36 -1.16
C TYR A 194 -7.54 12.31 -0.32
N ASP A 195 -7.56 13.59 -0.67
CA ASP A 195 -8.37 14.58 0.04
C ASP A 195 -9.86 14.33 -0.14
N SER A 196 -10.33 13.89 -1.31
CA SER A 196 -11.75 13.54 -1.51
C SER A 196 -12.16 12.25 -0.80
N LEU A 197 -11.22 11.33 -0.57
CA LEU A 197 -11.47 10.06 0.12
C LEU A 197 -11.52 10.18 1.64
N LYS A 198 -11.06 11.29 2.24
CA LYS A 198 -11.11 11.51 3.71
C LYS A 198 -12.53 11.40 4.28
N ASP A 199 -13.52 11.79 3.49
CA ASP A 199 -14.93 11.78 3.88
C ASP A 199 -15.65 10.51 3.42
N ASN A 200 -14.97 9.60 2.70
CA ASN A 200 -15.53 8.37 2.17
C ASN A 200 -15.17 7.16 3.05
N LYS A 201 -16.12 6.23 3.21
CA LYS A 201 -15.97 5.02 4.03
C LYS A 201 -15.36 3.82 3.29
N ASN A 202 -15.04 3.94 2.01
CA ASN A 202 -14.52 2.83 1.20
C ASN A 202 -13.05 2.51 1.53
N LEU A 203 -12.83 1.56 2.43
CA LEU A 203 -11.51 1.11 2.88
C LEU A 203 -10.63 0.62 1.71
N TYR A 204 -11.24 -0.10 0.76
CA TYR A 204 -10.54 -0.67 -0.38
C TYR A 204 -9.90 0.43 -1.25
N MET A 205 -10.64 1.48 -1.58
CA MET A 205 -10.11 2.60 -2.38
C MET A 205 -8.98 3.33 -1.64
N TYR A 206 -9.11 3.48 -0.32
CA TYR A 206 -8.09 4.10 0.50
C TYR A 206 -6.77 3.31 0.48
N VAL A 207 -6.82 1.99 0.68
CA VAL A 207 -5.64 1.11 0.60
C VAL A 207 -5.03 1.13 -0.80
N SER A 208 -5.87 1.04 -1.84
CA SER A 208 -5.44 1.08 -3.24
C SER A 208 -4.67 2.37 -3.55
N LEU A 209 -5.18 3.51 -3.10
CA LEU A 209 -4.54 4.81 -3.29
C LEU A 209 -3.21 4.91 -2.54
N LEU A 210 -3.14 4.48 -1.27
CA LEU A 210 -1.90 4.47 -0.51
C LEU A 210 -0.84 3.58 -1.16
N TYR A 211 -1.24 2.40 -1.66
CA TYR A 211 -0.36 1.54 -2.44
C TYR A 211 0.12 2.25 -3.71
N ALA A 212 -0.78 2.88 -4.46
CA ALA A 212 -0.44 3.62 -5.67
C ALA A 212 0.58 4.74 -5.42
N MET A 213 0.39 5.53 -4.36
CA MET A 213 1.32 6.56 -3.93
C MET A 213 2.68 5.95 -3.56
N GLY A 214 2.68 4.90 -2.74
CA GLY A 214 3.90 4.23 -2.28
C GLY A 214 4.75 3.69 -3.43
N ILE A 215 4.13 3.03 -4.41
CA ILE A 215 4.83 2.54 -5.60
C ILE A 215 5.32 3.69 -6.49
N THR A 216 4.58 4.79 -6.57
CA THR A 216 4.98 5.97 -7.34
C THR A 216 6.22 6.63 -6.74
N TYR A 217 6.26 6.81 -5.42
CA TYR A 217 7.45 7.31 -4.72
C TYR A 217 8.64 6.37 -4.89
N TYR A 218 8.42 5.05 -4.83
CA TYR A 218 9.48 4.07 -5.03
C TYR A 218 10.10 4.21 -6.43
N GLN A 219 9.27 4.28 -7.48
CA GLN A 219 9.73 4.44 -8.86
C GLN A 219 10.36 5.81 -9.14
N LYS A 220 9.95 6.84 -8.40
CA LYS A 220 10.57 8.16 -8.42
C LYS A 220 11.94 8.18 -7.72
N GLY A 221 12.26 7.17 -6.90
CA GLY A 221 13.51 7.05 -6.15
C GLY A 221 13.44 7.55 -4.71
N ASP A 222 12.25 7.89 -4.20
CA ASP A 222 12.04 8.31 -2.82
C ASP A 222 11.60 7.11 -1.96
N SER A 223 12.58 6.32 -1.53
CA SER A 223 12.35 5.09 -0.76
C SER A 223 11.74 5.34 0.62
N ASP A 224 11.98 6.51 1.22
CA ASP A 224 11.45 6.85 2.54
C ASP A 224 9.95 7.10 2.47
N MET A 225 9.50 7.93 1.51
CA MET A 225 8.07 8.16 1.30
C MET A 225 7.37 6.90 0.78
N ALA A 226 8.02 6.13 -0.09
CA ALA A 226 7.50 4.85 -0.54
C ALA A 226 7.20 3.91 0.64
N ARG A 227 8.18 3.74 1.53
CA ARG A 227 8.03 2.90 2.72
C ARG A 227 6.95 3.44 3.65
N LEU A 228 6.85 4.76 3.83
CA LEU A 228 5.83 5.39 4.66
C LEU A 228 4.42 5.00 4.17
N TYR A 229 4.10 5.24 2.90
CA TYR A 229 2.76 4.97 2.37
C TYR A 229 2.43 3.48 2.30
N LEU A 230 3.39 2.63 1.91
CA LEU A 230 3.18 1.19 1.88
C LEU A 230 3.01 0.61 3.30
N SER A 231 3.74 1.14 4.30
CA SER A 231 3.57 0.74 5.71
C SER A 231 2.23 1.20 6.28
N LEU A 232 1.75 2.39 5.87
CA LEU A 232 0.40 2.85 6.23
C LEU A 232 -0.65 1.91 5.65
N ALA A 233 -0.57 1.60 4.35
CA ALA A 233 -1.49 0.66 3.70
C ALA A 233 -1.47 -0.72 4.38
N GLN A 234 -0.29 -1.26 4.71
CA GLN A 234 -0.15 -2.57 5.36
C GLN A 234 -0.78 -2.62 6.75
N ARG A 235 -0.75 -1.52 7.51
CA ARG A 235 -1.40 -1.45 8.83
C ARG A 235 -2.92 -1.37 8.75
N THR A 236 -3.45 -0.93 7.62
CA THR A 236 -4.88 -0.79 7.37
C THR A 236 -5.53 -2.07 6.85
N VAL A 237 -4.72 -2.93 6.22
CA VAL A 237 -5.16 -4.19 5.59
C VAL A 237 -5.27 -5.31 6.61
N ASP A 238 -6.41 -6.01 6.60
CA ASP A 238 -6.55 -7.33 7.24
C ASP A 238 -6.12 -8.43 6.25
N PRO A 239 -5.07 -9.23 6.55
CA PRO A 239 -4.55 -10.25 5.65
C PRO A 239 -5.54 -11.35 5.26
N SER A 240 -6.55 -11.65 6.09
CA SER A 240 -7.56 -12.67 5.78
C SER A 240 -8.53 -12.19 4.70
N ASN A 241 -8.92 -10.92 4.74
CA ASN A 241 -9.93 -10.38 3.86
C ASN A 241 -9.36 -9.71 2.61
N LEU A 242 -8.30 -8.90 2.74
CA LEU A 242 -7.66 -8.17 1.64
C LEU A 242 -6.37 -8.87 1.21
N LYS A 243 -6.50 -10.16 0.87
CA LYS A 243 -5.37 -11.07 0.57
C LYS A 243 -4.49 -10.55 -0.56
N HIS A 244 -5.10 -10.08 -1.66
CA HIS A 244 -4.37 -9.49 -2.78
C HIS A 244 -3.47 -8.33 -2.33
N PHE A 245 -4.03 -7.35 -1.62
CA PHE A 245 -3.26 -6.22 -1.11
C PHE A 245 -2.20 -6.64 -0.10
N SER A 246 -2.52 -7.54 0.82
CA SER A 246 -1.58 -8.06 1.81
C SER A 246 -0.34 -8.67 1.15
N ARG A 247 -0.54 -9.47 0.09
CA ARG A 247 0.53 -10.10 -0.68
C ARG A 247 1.39 -9.04 -1.40
N ILE A 248 0.79 -8.17 -2.22
CA ILE A 248 1.57 -7.19 -3.00
C ILE A 248 2.26 -6.15 -2.10
N LEU A 249 1.67 -5.78 -0.96
CA LEU A 249 2.29 -4.87 0.01
C LEU A 249 3.48 -5.52 0.68
N SER A 250 3.37 -6.79 1.07
CA SER A 250 4.47 -7.54 1.68
C SER A 250 5.63 -7.71 0.71
N GLU A 251 5.35 -8.15 -0.52
CA GLU A 251 6.36 -8.25 -1.60
C GLU A 251 7.08 -6.91 -1.82
N LYS A 252 6.34 -5.80 -1.90
CA LYS A 252 6.93 -4.48 -2.16
C LYS A 252 7.68 -3.91 -0.98
N LEU A 253 7.19 -4.13 0.25
CA LEU A 253 7.90 -3.75 1.46
C LEU A 253 9.15 -4.60 1.68
N GLU A 254 9.18 -5.85 1.24
CA GLU A 254 10.40 -6.67 1.20
C GLU A 254 11.39 -6.11 0.17
N MET A 255 10.96 -5.81 -1.05
CA MET A 255 11.81 -5.16 -2.06
C MET A 255 12.38 -3.80 -1.62
N ILE A 256 11.65 -3.05 -0.80
CA ILE A 256 12.10 -1.79 -0.18
C ILE A 256 12.85 -2.04 1.14
N GLY A 257 12.63 -3.20 1.74
CA GLY A 257 13.04 -3.63 3.07
C GLY A 257 14.30 -4.50 3.09
N GLU A 258 14.89 -4.79 1.93
CA GLU A 258 16.29 -5.25 1.81
C GLU A 258 17.29 -4.11 2.07
N SER A 259 17.15 -3.52 3.26
CA SER A 259 18.29 -3.00 3.99
C SER A 259 18.05 -3.39 5.44
N GLU A 260 18.72 -4.43 5.95
CA GLU A 260 18.71 -4.80 7.39
C GLU A 260 18.89 -3.58 8.32
N GLU A 261 19.55 -2.57 7.77
CA GLU A 261 19.72 -1.20 8.24
C GLU A 261 18.46 -0.57 8.88
N SER A 262 17.25 -0.77 8.35
CA SER A 262 16.06 -0.08 8.88
C SER A 262 15.58 -0.59 10.25
N LYS A 263 16.04 -1.76 10.69
CA LYS A 263 15.77 -2.30 12.04
C LYS A 263 16.53 -1.54 13.14
N TYR A 264 17.57 -0.82 12.75
CA TYR A 264 18.48 -0.13 13.65
C TYR A 264 18.23 1.38 13.62
N ASP A 265 18.49 2.05 14.73
CA ASP A 265 18.49 3.52 14.79
C ASP A 265 19.84 4.06 14.26
N LEU A 266 20.91 3.29 14.44
CA LEU A 266 22.27 3.59 14.02
C LEU A 266 22.94 2.34 13.40
N ILE A 267 23.55 2.47 12.23
CA ILE A 267 24.42 1.44 11.64
C ILE A 267 25.82 2.00 11.54
N PHE A 268 26.76 1.45 12.30
CA PHE A 268 28.15 1.85 12.29
C PHE A 268 28.97 0.90 11.43
N ASP A 269 29.65 1.43 10.41
CA ASP A 269 30.57 0.69 9.56
C ASP A 269 32.02 1.00 9.99
N SER A 270 32.67 -0.02 10.55
CA SER A 270 34.04 0.08 11.05
C SER A 270 35.07 0.25 9.92
N ALA A 271 34.83 -0.34 8.76
CA ALA A 271 35.75 -0.32 7.62
C ALA A 271 35.69 1.04 6.90
N SER A 272 34.49 1.55 6.65
CA SER A 272 34.29 2.84 5.98
C SER A 272 34.33 4.05 6.93
N LYS A 273 34.45 3.83 8.25
CA LYS A 273 34.49 4.89 9.27
C LYS A 273 33.29 5.84 9.20
N SER A 274 32.12 5.29 8.90
CA SER A 274 30.88 6.04 8.75
C SER A 274 29.77 5.46 9.60
N ILE A 275 28.77 6.29 9.90
CA ILE A 275 27.54 5.86 10.56
C ILE A 275 26.34 6.26 9.69
N ILE A 276 25.33 5.41 9.62
CA ILE A 276 24.04 5.73 9.02
C ILE A 276 23.07 5.94 10.16
N GLU A 277 22.45 7.13 10.22
CA GLU A 277 21.37 7.44 11.14
C GLU A 277 20.05 7.51 10.37
N ARG A 278 18.97 6.95 10.94
CA ARG A 278 17.70 6.73 10.23
C ARG A 278 17.13 7.97 9.54
N LYS A 279 17.22 9.16 10.13
CA LYS A 279 16.65 10.40 9.58
C LYS A 279 17.66 11.25 8.81
N ARG A 280 18.95 11.13 9.14
CA ARG A 280 20.02 11.96 8.59
C ARG A 280 20.81 11.28 7.47
N GLY A 281 20.65 9.98 7.29
CA GLY A 281 21.39 9.19 6.32
C GLY A 281 22.85 8.96 6.73
N LYS A 282 23.71 8.73 5.73
CA LYS A 282 25.13 8.41 5.92
C LYS A 282 25.94 9.63 6.36
N ILE A 283 26.69 9.48 7.43
CA ILE A 283 27.60 10.47 8.01
C ILE A 283 29.02 9.87 8.01
N ASP A 284 29.90 10.50 7.25
CA ASP A 284 31.31 10.10 7.12
C ASP A 284 32.19 10.96 8.05
N PHE A 285 32.98 10.30 8.90
CA PHE A 285 33.89 10.98 9.83
C PHE A 285 35.23 11.36 9.19
N LYS A 286 35.58 10.84 8.01
CA LYS A 286 36.82 11.13 7.28
C LYS A 286 38.05 11.08 8.21
N ASN A 287 38.71 12.23 8.42
CA ASN A 287 39.90 12.38 9.26
C ASN A 287 39.60 12.82 10.72
N GLN A 288 38.34 12.76 11.15
CA GLN A 288 37.92 13.16 12.51
C GLN A 288 38.08 12.01 13.51
N PHE A 289 39.31 11.51 13.69
CA PHE A 289 39.62 10.30 14.47
C PHE A 289 39.10 10.33 15.90
N ILE A 290 39.26 11.45 16.61
CA ILE A 290 38.77 11.59 18.00
C ILE A 290 37.24 11.45 18.10
N LEU A 291 36.50 11.97 17.11
CA LEU A 291 35.03 11.85 17.09
C LEU A 291 34.60 10.42 16.73
N LEU A 292 35.33 9.78 15.82
CA LEU A 292 35.11 8.39 15.45
C LEU A 292 35.40 7.45 16.63
N ASP A 293 36.51 7.62 17.34
CA ASP A 293 36.88 6.79 18.49
C ASP A 293 35.89 6.98 19.64
N MET A 294 35.46 8.22 19.89
CA MET A 294 34.40 8.52 20.85
C MET A 294 33.08 7.85 20.47
N LEU A 295 32.68 7.92 19.19
CA LEU A 295 31.47 7.25 18.69
C LEU A 295 31.59 5.73 18.82
N ARG A 296 32.73 5.16 18.41
CA ARG A 296 33.03 3.72 18.44
C ARG A 296 32.91 3.18 19.86
N LEU A 297 33.38 3.92 20.86
CA LEU A 297 33.22 3.56 22.26
C LEU A 297 31.73 3.44 22.65
N PHE A 298 30.90 4.40 22.23
CA PHE A 298 29.48 4.41 22.58
C PHE A 298 28.65 3.35 21.86
N VAL A 299 28.85 3.16 20.55
CA VAL A 299 28.06 2.21 19.73
C VAL A 299 28.30 0.75 20.11
N ASN A 300 29.51 0.43 20.61
CA ASN A 300 29.85 -0.92 21.08
C ASN A 300 29.34 -1.19 22.51
N HIS A 301 28.92 -0.16 23.25
CA HIS A 301 28.49 -0.28 24.64
C HIS A 301 27.19 0.52 24.93
N PRO A 302 26.05 0.22 24.27
CA PRO A 302 24.80 0.91 24.53
C PRO A 302 24.36 0.79 26.00
N GLY A 303 24.05 1.92 26.64
CA GLY A 303 23.62 1.99 28.04
C GLY A 303 24.75 2.06 29.08
N GLU A 304 26.01 1.78 28.71
CA GLU A 304 27.14 1.87 29.63
C GLU A 304 27.57 3.32 29.86
N VAL A 305 27.78 3.71 31.12
CA VAL A 305 28.24 5.05 31.49
C VAL A 305 29.75 5.09 31.55
N PHE A 306 30.36 5.85 30.65
CA PHE A 306 31.79 6.12 30.66
C PHE A 306 32.10 7.37 31.47
N SER A 307 32.94 7.21 32.51
CA SER A 307 33.45 8.35 33.27
C SER A 307 34.37 9.23 32.42
N LYS A 308 34.57 10.48 32.82
CA LYS A 308 35.50 11.39 32.12
C LYS A 308 36.92 10.82 32.04
N GLU A 309 37.37 10.18 33.12
CA GLU A 309 38.66 9.51 33.21
C GLU A 309 38.75 8.38 32.17
N ALA A 310 37.71 7.54 32.09
CA ALA A 310 37.65 6.44 31.13
C ALA A 310 37.62 6.93 29.68
N LEU A 311 36.89 8.03 29.40
CA LEU A 311 36.85 8.65 28.08
C LEU A 311 38.25 9.15 27.66
N VAL A 312 38.98 9.81 28.57
CA VAL A 312 40.33 10.32 28.28
C VAL A 312 41.33 9.19 28.08
N GLY A 313 41.32 8.19 28.95
CA GLY A 313 42.20 7.02 28.83
C GLY A 313 41.98 6.24 27.53
N ARG A 314 40.73 6.06 27.10
CA ARG A 314 40.40 5.26 25.89
C ARG A 314 40.53 6.05 24.58
N VAL A 315 40.10 7.30 24.55
CA VAL A 315 40.07 8.11 23.31
C VAL A 315 41.37 8.90 23.10
N TRP A 316 41.91 9.52 24.16
CA TRP A 316 43.12 10.34 24.06
C TRP A 316 44.40 9.64 24.53
N ARG A 317 44.29 8.48 25.22
CA ARG A 317 45.43 7.73 25.77
C ARG A 317 46.31 8.58 26.69
N GLN A 318 45.66 9.38 27.53
CA GLN A 318 46.30 10.31 28.47
C GLN A 318 45.77 10.07 29.88
N ASP A 319 46.54 10.49 30.87
CA ASP A 319 46.05 10.60 32.24
C ASP A 319 45.06 11.75 32.35
N TYR A 320 44.01 11.54 33.13
CA TYR A 320 42.94 12.52 33.26
C TYR A 320 43.36 13.69 34.13
N ASP A 321 43.43 14.86 33.49
CA ASP A 321 43.56 16.17 34.13
C ASP A 321 42.28 17.00 33.89
N PRO A 322 41.47 17.29 34.92
CA PRO A 322 40.26 18.10 34.79
C PRO A 322 40.46 19.47 34.14
N MET A 323 41.59 20.14 34.38
CA MET A 323 41.85 21.49 33.86
C MET A 323 41.98 21.51 32.34
N VAL A 324 42.50 20.43 31.77
CA VAL A 324 42.74 20.29 30.33
C VAL A 324 41.62 19.53 29.64
N HIS A 325 41.08 18.49 30.28
CA HIS A 325 40.24 17.51 29.59
C HIS A 325 38.74 17.77 29.67
N ASP A 326 38.25 18.47 30.70
CA ASP A 326 36.81 18.75 30.81
C ASP A 326 36.27 19.48 29.59
N ASN A 327 36.99 20.51 29.14
CA ASN A 327 36.62 21.26 27.95
C ASN A 327 36.77 20.41 26.67
N LYS A 328 37.85 19.61 26.57
CA LYS A 328 38.05 18.71 25.41
C LYS A 328 36.91 17.71 25.27
N ILE A 329 36.50 17.07 26.36
CA ILE A 329 35.38 16.12 26.38
C ILE A 329 34.10 16.85 25.96
N TYR A 330 33.79 17.98 26.59
CA TYR A 330 32.58 18.75 26.31
C TYR A 330 32.49 19.16 24.83
N VAL A 331 33.55 19.74 24.27
CA VAL A 331 33.60 20.17 22.86
C VAL A 331 33.46 18.97 21.91
N THR A 332 34.06 17.84 22.25
CA THR A 332 33.99 16.61 21.44
C THR A 332 32.57 16.03 21.43
N ILE A 333 31.93 15.88 22.60
CA ILE A 333 30.54 15.41 22.70
C ILE A 333 29.59 16.37 21.97
N LYS A 334 29.81 17.68 22.11
CA LYS A 334 29.02 18.71 21.42
C LYS A 334 29.09 18.54 19.89
N ARG A 335 30.30 18.34 19.35
CA ARG A 335 30.50 18.11 17.91
C ARG A 335 29.89 16.79 17.46
N LEU A 336 30.07 15.72 18.23
CA LEU A 336 29.53 14.41 17.92
C LEU A 336 27.99 14.45 17.85
N ARG A 337 27.34 15.06 18.83
CA ARG A 337 25.88 15.26 18.83
C ARG A 337 25.39 16.04 17.60
N LYS A 338 26.08 17.12 17.23
CA LYS A 338 25.74 17.88 16.00
C LYS A 338 25.78 17.03 14.74
N MET A 339 26.61 15.99 14.71
CA MET A 339 26.73 15.10 13.56
C MET A 339 25.66 14.02 13.56
N ILE A 340 25.41 13.36 14.70
CA ILE A 340 24.61 12.12 14.73
C ILE A 340 23.20 12.29 15.27
N GLU A 341 22.89 13.36 16.02
CA GLU A 341 21.55 13.52 16.59
C GLU A 341 20.59 14.06 15.52
N PRO A 342 19.34 13.54 15.44
CA PRO A 342 18.34 14.05 14.50
C PRO A 342 17.91 15.49 14.84
N ASP A 343 17.89 15.82 16.13
CA ASP A 343 17.70 17.16 16.67
C ASP A 343 18.80 17.42 17.71
N TYR A 344 19.61 18.46 17.48
CA TYR A 344 20.73 18.79 18.34
C TYR A 344 20.30 19.35 19.71
N GLU A 345 19.19 20.12 19.77
CA GLU A 345 18.70 20.72 21.01
C GLU A 345 17.98 19.68 21.89
N LYS A 346 17.48 18.60 21.27
CA LYS A 346 16.79 17.48 21.93
C LYS A 346 17.51 16.15 21.65
N PRO A 347 18.67 15.89 22.28
CA PRO A 347 19.46 14.70 22.01
C PRO A 347 18.70 13.41 22.35
N ARG A 348 18.76 12.44 21.43
CA ARG A 348 18.13 11.11 21.53
C ARG A 348 19.16 10.02 21.85
N TYR A 349 20.39 10.16 21.36
CA TYR A 349 21.40 9.10 21.40
C TYR A 349 22.37 9.26 22.56
N ILE A 350 23.09 10.38 22.66
CA ILE A 350 24.13 10.56 23.68
C ILE A 350 23.56 11.37 24.84
N TYR A 351 23.61 10.84 26.06
CA TYR A 351 23.14 11.50 27.29
C TYR A 351 24.28 11.79 28.27
N ARG A 352 24.06 12.79 29.14
CA ARG A 352 24.98 13.16 30.21
C ARG A 352 24.59 12.42 31.49
N ALA A 353 25.57 11.81 32.17
CA ALA A 353 25.45 11.24 33.50
C ALA A 353 26.19 12.11 34.54
N LYS A 354 26.08 11.77 35.83
CA LYS A 354 26.69 12.53 36.94
C LYS A 354 28.18 12.79 36.74
N ASN A 355 28.94 11.79 36.31
CA ASN A 355 30.41 11.86 36.12
C ASN A 355 30.86 11.49 34.69
N GLY A 356 29.98 11.59 33.68
CA GLY A 356 30.30 11.02 32.37
C GLY A 356 29.21 11.13 31.31
N TYR A 357 29.31 10.28 30.29
CA TYR A 357 28.38 10.23 29.16
C TYR A 357 28.07 8.77 28.78
N TYR A 358 26.93 8.55 28.14
CA TYR A 358 26.50 7.23 27.68
C TYR A 358 25.63 7.31 26.44
N LEU A 359 25.57 6.22 25.68
CA LEU A 359 24.58 6.03 24.63
C LEU A 359 23.29 5.49 25.22
N ASN A 360 22.15 6.00 24.79
CA ASN A 360 20.83 5.55 25.21
C ASN A 360 20.67 4.04 25.01
N LYS A 361 20.35 3.31 26.08
CA LYS A 361 20.16 1.85 26.09
C LYS A 361 19.08 1.35 25.13
N ASN A 362 18.10 2.21 24.79
CA ASN A 362 17.02 1.85 23.89
C ASN A 362 17.38 2.06 22.41
N THR A 363 18.59 2.56 22.11
CA THR A 363 19.06 2.75 20.73
C THR A 363 19.39 1.39 20.15
N LYS A 364 18.73 1.01 19.06
CA LYS A 364 19.10 -0.20 18.32
C LYS A 364 20.30 0.10 17.44
N VAL A 365 21.43 -0.56 17.68
CA VAL A 365 22.68 -0.32 16.96
C VAL A 365 23.11 -1.59 16.23
N LEU A 366 23.46 -1.47 14.95
CA LEU A 366 24.18 -2.48 14.20
C LEU A 366 25.63 -2.03 14.02
N VAL A 367 26.58 -2.90 14.34
CA VAL A 367 28.01 -2.64 14.13
C VAL A 367 28.51 -3.62 13.09
N ASN A 368 28.83 -3.12 11.90
CA ASN A 368 29.44 -3.90 10.82
C ASN A 368 30.95 -3.93 11.03
N GLY A 369 31.51 -5.15 10.94
CA GLY A 369 32.92 -5.47 11.19
C GLY A 369 33.83 -5.10 10.04
#